data_AF-A0AA86E338-F1
#
_entry.id   AF-A0AA86E338-F1
#
_cell.length_a   1.000
_cell.length_b   1.000
_cell.length_c   1.000
_cell.angle_alpha   90.00
_cell.angle_beta   90.00
_cell.angle_gamma   90.00
#
_symmetry.space_group_name_H-M   'P 1'
#
loop_
_entity.id
_entity.type
_entity.pdbx_description
1 polymer ?
#
loop_
_entity_poly.entity_id
_entity_poly.type
_entity_poly.pdbx_seq_one_letter_code
_entity_poly.pdbx_strand_id
1 'polypeptide(L)'
;MQVVNVYEDSIDLKLVKKLDEETRKRLTYVKLVENGLKPSTINYILNNNEKLYNYVIKVIYGELGENMKKLQSLNQILYGPPGTGKTYHTITKAIEIIDNDFFERHREETPENRKSLKAKFEVYKQAGQIEFVTFHQSYGYEEFVEGIKAIPPKEKGNENGLEMIYKVVSGIFKNLCEKTNDKSFSFKEKIEKHRELLQNEEIILKTITGVPFKLSKSDSGITTQTNHSFSINKLIEINDGKLSSKPDGTYGKFIVEDIHKRFPNNELKNYILIIDEINRGNISKIFGELITLIEPSKRIGAEESLHVRLPYSNESFGVPSNLYIIGTMNTADRSIALMDTALRRRFDFTEMMPRTELLDFSIEGIHVKSMLEAINKRIEYLYDRDHTIGHAYFMELKEPDKQTLETVSYIFRNKIIPLLQEYFYDDWEKIVMVLGDGFIEKSEIKSDIFDEKFRNTEYIEEEKSKYTIKDSFDFSTFYA
;
A
#
# COMPACT_ATOMS: atom_id res chain seq x y z
N MET A 1 11.26 -13.25 50.55
CA MET A 1 10.18 -12.96 49.58
C MET A 1 9.08 -12.25 50.36
N GLN A 2 8.98 -10.92 50.26
CA GLN A 2 7.95 -10.17 50.97
C GLN A 2 6.60 -10.43 50.28
N VAL A 3 5.68 -11.08 50.99
CA VAL A 3 4.29 -11.22 50.54
C VAL A 3 3.59 -9.91 50.86
N VAL A 4 3.35 -9.10 49.82
CA VAL A 4 2.53 -7.90 49.93
C VAL A 4 1.07 -8.35 49.81
N ASN A 5 0.33 -8.31 50.91
CA ASN A 5 -1.12 -8.52 50.89
C ASN A 5 -1.78 -7.30 50.22
N VAL A 6 -2.22 -7.49 48.98
CA VAL A 6 -3.07 -6.52 48.29
C VAL A 6 -4.51 -6.84 48.67
N TYR A 7 -5.10 -6.01 49.53
CA TYR A 7 -6.54 -6.08 49.82
C TYR A 7 -7.32 -5.83 48.52
N GLU A 8 -8.41 -6.57 48.30
CA GLU A 8 -9.14 -6.72 47.04
C GLU A 8 -9.65 -5.41 46.39
N ASP A 9 -9.56 -4.26 47.06
CA ASP A 9 -10.18 -3.00 46.59
C ASP A 9 -9.23 -1.81 46.38
N SER A 10 -7.91 -1.95 46.50
CA SER A 10 -7.03 -0.80 46.18
C SER A 10 -5.65 -1.17 45.65
N ILE A 11 -5.46 -0.91 44.35
CA ILE A 11 -4.15 -0.65 43.73
C ILE A 11 -3.45 0.45 44.52
N ASP A 12 -2.14 0.37 44.72
CA ASP A 12 -1.36 1.39 45.42
C ASP A 12 -1.60 2.78 44.80
N LEU A 13 -2.45 3.54 45.49
CA LEU A 13 -3.03 4.80 45.02
C LEU A 13 -1.99 5.91 44.89
N LYS A 14 -0.73 5.70 45.28
CA LYS A 14 0.31 6.73 45.12
C LYS A 14 0.73 6.96 43.67
N LEU A 15 0.69 5.93 42.81
CA LEU A 15 0.95 6.08 41.37
C LEU A 15 -0.30 6.53 40.60
N VAL A 16 -1.49 6.07 41.00
CA VAL A 16 -2.76 6.33 40.31
C VAL A 16 -3.36 7.70 40.65
N LYS A 17 -2.96 8.34 41.76
CA LYS A 17 -3.42 9.68 42.15
C LYS A 17 -3.01 10.82 41.20
N LYS A 18 -2.18 10.56 40.18
CA LYS A 18 -1.85 11.52 39.11
C LYS A 18 -2.79 11.43 37.90
N LEU A 19 -3.69 10.45 37.87
CA LEU A 19 -4.65 10.24 36.79
C LEU A 19 -6.01 10.80 37.19
N ASP A 20 -6.81 11.17 36.18
CA ASP A 20 -8.17 11.66 36.40
C ASP A 20 -9.10 10.56 36.95
N GLU A 21 -10.21 11.00 37.53
CA GLU A 21 -11.13 10.15 38.30
C GLU A 21 -11.84 9.09 37.46
N GLU A 22 -12.00 9.33 36.15
CA GLU A 22 -12.63 8.39 35.22
C GLU A 22 -11.67 7.25 34.87
N THR A 23 -10.40 7.59 34.63
CA THR A 23 -9.32 6.63 34.34
C THR A 23 -9.07 5.68 35.52
N ARG A 24 -9.10 6.19 36.76
CA ARG A 24 -8.96 5.38 37.98
C ARG A 24 -10.05 4.31 38.12
N LYS A 25 -11.27 4.56 37.63
CA LYS A 25 -12.39 3.60 37.65
C LYS A 25 -12.31 2.51 36.57
N ARG A 26 -11.51 2.69 35.52
CA ARG A 26 -11.36 1.72 34.41
C ARG A 26 -10.23 0.73 34.63
N LEU A 27 -9.19 1.13 35.36
CA LEU A 27 -8.00 0.33 35.65
C LEU A 27 -8.07 -0.41 36.99
N THR A 28 -9.27 -0.66 37.52
CA THR A 28 -9.43 -1.47 38.73
C THR A 28 -9.06 -2.92 38.45
N TYR A 29 -8.49 -3.58 39.46
CA TYR A 29 -8.10 -4.99 39.38
C TYR A 29 -9.26 -5.87 38.87
N VAL A 30 -10.47 -5.61 39.37
CA VAL A 30 -11.71 -6.30 38.98
C VAL A 30 -11.97 -6.22 37.47
N LYS A 31 -11.88 -5.02 36.87
CA LYS A 31 -12.13 -4.84 35.43
C LYS A 31 -11.06 -5.50 34.56
N LEU A 32 -9.81 -5.53 35.02
CA LEU A 32 -8.73 -6.19 34.29
C LEU A 32 -8.92 -7.72 34.27
N VAL A 33 -9.42 -8.29 35.38
CA VAL A 33 -9.79 -9.70 35.45
C VAL A 33 -11.03 -10.01 34.58
N GLU A 34 -12.05 -9.14 34.61
CA GLU A 34 -13.25 -9.29 33.76
C GLU A 34 -12.92 -9.27 32.25
N ASN A 35 -11.83 -8.62 31.85
CA ASN A 35 -11.33 -8.60 30.48
C ASN A 35 -10.33 -9.73 30.16
N GLY A 36 -10.28 -10.79 30.98
CA GLY A 36 -9.58 -12.03 30.67
C GLY A 36 -8.11 -12.10 31.07
N LEU A 37 -7.58 -11.10 31.80
CA LEU A 37 -6.22 -11.17 32.33
C LEU A 37 -6.15 -12.03 33.59
N LYS A 38 -5.21 -12.98 33.62
CA LYS A 38 -5.00 -13.83 34.80
C LYS A 38 -4.46 -12.98 35.97
N PRO A 39 -4.92 -13.22 37.21
CA PRO A 39 -4.43 -12.56 38.43
C PRO A 39 -2.90 -12.50 38.56
N SER A 40 -2.20 -13.58 38.21
CA SER A 40 -0.74 -13.65 38.23
C SER A 40 -0.06 -12.71 37.23
N THR A 41 -0.66 -12.53 36.05
CA THR A 41 -0.20 -11.60 35.02
C THR A 41 -0.39 -10.16 35.46
N ILE A 42 -1.53 -9.83 36.07
CA ILE A 42 -1.82 -8.47 36.57
C ILE A 42 -0.81 -8.10 37.67
N ASN A 43 -0.55 -9.02 38.61
CA ASN A 43 0.43 -8.82 39.67
C ASN A 43 1.87 -8.70 39.14
N TYR A 44 2.21 -9.38 38.04
CA TYR A 44 3.52 -9.26 37.41
C TYR A 44 3.71 -7.90 36.70
N ILE A 45 2.68 -7.43 35.99
CA ILE A 45 2.66 -6.14 35.27
C ILE A 45 2.82 -4.97 36.27
N LEU A 46 2.04 -5.00 37.36
CA LEU A 46 2.01 -3.92 38.35
C LEU A 46 3.32 -3.79 39.15
N ASN A 47 4.03 -4.90 39.36
CA ASN A 47 5.22 -4.91 40.21
C ASN A 47 6.54 -4.66 39.47
N ASN A 48 6.61 -4.80 38.15
CA ASN A 48 7.91 -4.87 37.47
C ASN A 48 8.08 -4.09 36.16
N ASN A 49 7.07 -3.39 35.62
CA ASN A 49 7.29 -2.81 34.28
C ASN A 49 6.47 -1.55 33.93
N GLU A 50 7.05 -0.39 34.22
CA GLU A 50 6.55 0.93 33.78
C GLU A 50 6.37 1.02 32.24
N LYS A 51 7.21 0.33 31.45
CA LYS A 51 7.06 0.29 29.98
C LYS A 51 5.81 -0.49 29.56
N LEU A 52 5.46 -1.54 30.28
CA LEU A 52 4.28 -2.37 29.98
C LEU A 52 3.00 -1.67 30.43
N TYR A 53 3.04 -0.93 31.54
CA TYR A 53 1.97 -0.03 31.96
C TYR A 53 1.70 1.05 30.89
N ASN A 54 2.76 1.70 30.40
CA ASN A 54 2.66 2.67 29.30
C ASN A 54 2.16 2.04 27.99
N TYR A 55 2.51 0.78 27.71
CA TYR A 55 1.98 0.04 26.56
C TYR A 55 0.47 -0.20 26.66
N VAL A 56 -0.02 -0.63 27.83
CA VAL A 56 -1.46 -0.85 28.06
C VAL A 56 -2.24 0.47 27.97
N ILE A 57 -1.70 1.57 28.51
CA ILE A 57 -2.26 2.91 28.34
C ILE A 57 -2.35 3.29 26.86
N LYS A 58 -1.29 3.08 26.07
CA LYS A 58 -1.29 3.33 24.62
C LYS A 58 -2.32 2.52 23.83
N VAL A 59 -2.59 1.28 24.23
CA VAL A 59 -3.63 0.43 23.63
C VAL A 59 -5.03 0.96 23.98
N ILE A 60 -5.25 1.34 25.25
CA ILE A 60 -6.56 1.79 25.74
C ILE A 60 -6.96 3.16 25.18
N TYR A 61 -6.01 4.09 25.02
CA TYR A 61 -6.27 5.42 24.47
C TYR A 61 -6.19 5.50 22.94
N GLY A 62 -6.04 4.36 22.24
CA GLY A 62 -6.00 4.33 20.77
C GLY A 62 -4.73 4.93 20.14
N GLU A 63 -3.74 5.35 20.93
CA GLU A 63 -2.47 5.89 20.44
C GLU A 63 -1.65 4.86 19.63
N LEU A 64 -1.88 3.56 19.86
CA LEU A 64 -1.33 2.51 19.00
C LEU A 64 -2.11 2.34 17.68
N GLY A 65 -3.39 2.70 17.63
CA GLY A 65 -4.15 2.75 16.37
C GLY A 65 -3.64 3.87 15.46
N GLU A 66 -3.32 5.03 16.04
CA GLU A 66 -2.66 6.11 15.28
C GLU A 66 -1.21 5.78 14.92
N ASN A 67 -0.43 5.13 15.81
CA ASN A 67 0.92 4.69 15.46
C ASN A 67 0.96 3.48 14.51
N MET A 68 -0.08 2.62 14.47
CA MET A 68 -0.23 1.56 13.47
C MET A 68 -0.66 2.11 12.12
N LYS A 69 -1.52 3.15 12.08
CA LYS A 69 -1.71 3.96 10.86
C LYS A 69 -0.39 4.57 10.38
N LYS A 70 0.52 4.93 11.30
CA LYS A 70 1.87 5.44 11.04
C LYS A 70 2.91 4.38 10.64
N LEU A 71 2.58 3.08 10.75
CA LEU A 71 3.44 1.95 10.35
C LEU A 71 3.18 1.49 8.91
N GLN A 72 2.16 2.04 8.24
CA GLN A 72 1.93 1.74 6.83
C GLN A 72 2.95 2.47 5.96
N SER A 73 3.72 1.70 5.20
CA SER A 73 4.71 2.25 4.28
C SER A 73 4.04 3.13 3.23
N LEU A 74 4.59 4.33 3.02
CA LEU A 74 4.13 5.25 1.97
C LEU A 74 4.43 4.72 0.56
N ASN A 75 5.40 3.82 0.44
CA ASN A 75 5.84 3.22 -0.81
C ASN A 75 6.01 1.72 -0.60
N GLN A 76 5.14 0.90 -1.17
CA GLN A 76 5.18 -0.55 -1.01
C GLN A 76 5.22 -1.24 -2.37
N ILE A 77 5.99 -2.32 -2.48
CA ILE A 77 5.96 -3.23 -3.64
C ILE A 77 5.54 -4.61 -3.17
N LEU A 78 4.45 -5.12 -3.72
CA LEU A 78 4.02 -6.51 -3.61
C LEU A 78 4.74 -7.31 -4.70
N TYR A 79 5.60 -8.25 -4.34
CA TYR A 79 6.41 -9.00 -5.31
C TYR A 79 6.35 -10.50 -5.10
N GLY A 80 6.61 -11.26 -6.16
CA GLY A 80 6.69 -12.72 -6.10
C GLY A 80 6.27 -13.39 -7.42
N PRO A 81 6.15 -14.71 -7.41
CA PRO A 81 5.81 -15.51 -8.59
C PRO A 81 4.44 -15.14 -9.21
N PRO A 82 4.18 -15.47 -10.48
CA PRO A 82 2.89 -15.20 -11.09
C PRO A 82 1.76 -16.01 -10.44
N GLY A 83 0.56 -15.45 -10.46
CA GLY A 83 -0.63 -16.11 -9.89
C GLY A 83 -0.70 -16.13 -8.36
N THR A 84 0.11 -15.35 -7.64
CA THR A 84 0.08 -15.26 -6.16
C THR A 84 -0.88 -14.19 -5.62
N GLY A 85 -1.62 -13.51 -6.49
CA GLY A 85 -2.66 -12.56 -6.09
C GLY A 85 -2.18 -11.13 -5.83
N LYS A 86 -0.96 -10.74 -6.26
CA LYS A 86 -0.41 -9.38 -6.03
C LYS A 86 -1.39 -8.26 -6.40
N THR A 87 -1.85 -8.22 -7.66
CA THR A 87 -2.85 -7.25 -8.15
C THR A 87 -4.21 -7.42 -7.48
N TYR A 88 -4.55 -8.62 -7.01
CA TYR A 88 -5.76 -8.84 -6.22
C TYR A 88 -5.68 -8.14 -4.85
N HIS A 89 -4.51 -8.18 -4.19
CA HIS A 89 -4.30 -7.61 -2.86
C HIS A 89 -4.10 -6.09 -2.84
N THR A 90 -3.77 -5.44 -3.97
CA THR A 90 -3.68 -3.97 -4.05
C THR A 90 -4.99 -3.28 -3.67
N ILE A 91 -6.14 -3.86 -4.05
CA ILE A 91 -7.48 -3.37 -3.65
C ILE A 91 -7.60 -3.34 -2.13
N THR A 92 -7.28 -4.45 -1.47
CA THR A 92 -7.38 -4.57 -0.02
C THR A 92 -6.46 -3.58 0.67
N LYS A 93 -5.21 -3.46 0.21
CA LYS A 93 -4.24 -2.49 0.73
C LYS A 93 -4.69 -1.05 0.54
N ALA A 94 -5.29 -0.73 -0.60
CA ALA A 94 -5.78 0.60 -0.87
C ALA A 94 -6.90 1.01 0.10
N ILE A 95 -7.84 0.09 0.37
CA ILE A 95 -8.91 0.34 1.34
C ILE A 95 -8.37 0.39 2.77
N GLU A 96 -7.41 -0.45 3.12
CA GLU A 96 -6.74 -0.42 4.43
C GLU A 96 -6.11 0.95 4.75
N ILE A 97 -5.59 1.64 3.73
CA ILE A 97 -4.96 2.97 3.83
C ILE A 97 -6.00 4.11 3.85
N ILE A 98 -7.03 4.06 2.99
CA ILE A 98 -8.01 5.15 2.85
C ILE A 98 -9.13 5.06 3.90
N ASP A 99 -9.64 3.86 4.18
CA ASP A 99 -10.82 3.62 5.01
C ASP A 99 -10.63 2.35 5.86
N ASN A 100 -9.71 2.46 6.82
CA ASN A 100 -9.31 1.36 7.71
C ASN A 100 -10.52 0.77 8.46
N ASP A 101 -11.48 1.60 8.90
CA ASP A 101 -12.67 1.14 9.60
C ASP A 101 -13.59 0.30 8.70
N PHE A 102 -13.67 0.63 7.41
CA PHE A 102 -14.35 -0.24 6.44
C PHE A 102 -13.55 -1.51 6.19
N PHE A 103 -12.23 -1.43 6.07
CA PHE A 103 -11.37 -2.60 5.92
C PHE A 103 -11.49 -3.58 7.09
N GLU A 104 -11.36 -3.14 8.34
CA GLU A 104 -11.42 -4.03 9.52
C GLU A 104 -12.76 -4.77 9.63
N ARG A 105 -13.86 -4.13 9.21
CA ARG A 105 -15.19 -4.78 9.15
C ARG A 105 -15.31 -5.83 8.04
N HIS A 106 -14.44 -5.81 7.04
CA HIS A 106 -14.45 -6.71 5.87
C HIS A 106 -13.11 -7.44 5.68
N ARG A 107 -12.31 -7.55 6.74
CA ARG A 107 -10.94 -8.10 6.65
C ARG A 107 -10.89 -9.60 6.38
N GLU A 108 -11.96 -10.31 6.72
CA GLU A 108 -12.06 -11.75 6.46
C GLU A 108 -12.21 -12.02 4.97
N GLU A 109 -11.40 -12.95 4.44
CA GLU A 109 -11.33 -13.30 3.02
C GLU A 109 -12.56 -14.13 2.56
N THR A 110 -13.74 -13.51 2.55
CA THR A 110 -14.99 -14.10 2.02
C THR A 110 -15.36 -13.49 0.66
N PRO A 111 -16.10 -14.22 -0.21
CA PRO A 111 -16.57 -13.67 -1.49
C PRO A 111 -17.39 -12.39 -1.34
N GLU A 112 -18.23 -12.31 -0.32
CA GLU A 112 -19.06 -11.14 0.00
C GLU A 112 -18.21 -9.94 0.40
N ASN A 113 -17.27 -10.12 1.34
CA ASN A 113 -16.37 -9.06 1.78
C ASN A 113 -15.50 -8.57 0.63
N ARG A 114 -15.00 -9.49 -0.20
CA ARG A 114 -14.24 -9.12 -1.40
C ARG A 114 -15.04 -8.26 -2.35
N LYS A 115 -16.32 -8.61 -2.58
CA LYS A 115 -17.21 -7.80 -3.42
C LYS A 115 -17.42 -6.41 -2.83
N SER A 116 -17.60 -6.31 -1.51
CA SER A 116 -17.73 -5.03 -0.79
C SER A 116 -16.47 -4.17 -0.89
N LEU A 117 -15.28 -4.74 -0.66
CA LEU A 117 -13.99 -4.06 -0.79
C LEU A 117 -13.77 -3.56 -2.23
N LYS A 118 -14.07 -4.39 -3.23
CA LYS A 118 -13.96 -4.01 -4.65
C LYS A 118 -14.93 -2.87 -5.00
N ALA A 119 -16.17 -2.94 -4.55
CA ALA A 119 -17.14 -1.87 -4.79
C ALA A 119 -16.68 -0.54 -4.16
N LYS A 120 -16.17 -0.59 -2.92
CA LYS A 120 -15.62 0.58 -2.24
C LYS A 120 -14.38 1.15 -2.94
N PHE A 121 -13.53 0.29 -3.47
CA PHE A 121 -12.35 0.67 -4.25
C PHE A 121 -12.74 1.44 -5.51
N GLU A 122 -13.75 0.97 -6.26
CA GLU A 122 -14.24 1.67 -7.45
C GLU A 122 -14.81 3.05 -7.10
N VAL A 123 -15.47 3.21 -5.94
CA VAL A 123 -15.94 4.53 -5.47
C VAL A 123 -14.76 5.49 -5.27
N TYR A 124 -13.68 5.06 -4.64
CA TYR A 124 -12.50 5.92 -4.43
C TYR A 124 -11.72 6.20 -5.72
N LYS A 125 -11.68 5.24 -6.64
CA LYS A 125 -11.12 5.42 -7.98
C LYS A 125 -11.91 6.45 -8.78
N GLN A 126 -13.24 6.35 -8.80
CA GLN A 126 -14.13 7.33 -9.44
C GLN A 126 -14.04 8.71 -8.81
N ALA A 127 -13.82 8.78 -7.49
CA ALA A 127 -13.56 10.03 -6.78
C ALA A 127 -12.16 10.62 -7.05
N GLY A 128 -11.30 9.94 -7.82
CA GLY A 128 -9.95 10.37 -8.13
C GLY A 128 -8.98 10.30 -6.95
N GLN A 129 -9.30 9.55 -5.89
CA GLN A 129 -8.40 9.29 -4.77
C GLN A 129 -7.43 8.13 -5.06
N ILE A 130 -7.83 7.22 -5.96
CA ILE A 130 -6.99 6.10 -6.40
C ILE A 130 -6.78 6.24 -7.90
N GLU A 131 -5.53 6.30 -8.33
CA GLU A 131 -5.14 6.16 -9.73
C GLU A 131 -4.46 4.80 -9.92
N PHE A 132 -4.78 4.11 -11.01
CA PHE A 132 -4.23 2.80 -11.32
C PHE A 132 -3.58 2.85 -12.70
N VAL A 133 -2.30 2.50 -12.77
CA VAL A 133 -1.53 2.45 -14.02
C VAL A 133 -0.76 1.14 -14.12
N THR A 134 -0.46 0.74 -15.34
CA THR A 134 0.39 -0.42 -15.63
C THR A 134 1.61 0.05 -16.40
N PHE A 135 2.81 -0.30 -15.93
CA PHE A 135 4.04 0.05 -16.64
C PHE A 135 4.32 -0.91 -17.78
N HIS A 136 4.90 -0.37 -18.86
CA HIS A 136 5.37 -1.13 -20.02
C HIS A 136 6.64 -0.48 -20.55
N GLN A 137 7.35 -1.17 -21.45
CA GLN A 137 8.68 -0.75 -21.92
C GLN A 137 8.69 0.67 -22.55
N SER A 138 7.60 1.04 -23.23
CA SER A 138 7.45 2.38 -23.83
C SER A 138 6.91 3.45 -22.88
N TYR A 139 6.58 3.13 -21.63
CA TYR A 139 6.00 4.09 -20.68
C TYR A 139 7.11 5.03 -20.18
N GLY A 140 6.87 6.34 -20.22
CA GLY A 140 7.91 7.34 -20.01
C GLY A 140 7.55 8.42 -19.00
N TYR A 141 8.48 9.37 -18.87
CA TYR A 141 8.33 10.56 -18.03
C TYR A 141 7.15 11.43 -18.49
N GLU A 142 6.94 11.54 -19.81
CA GLU A 142 5.94 12.43 -20.40
C GLU A 142 4.50 12.03 -20.06
N GLU A 143 4.22 10.73 -19.94
CA GLU A 143 2.93 10.22 -19.50
C GLU A 143 2.75 10.25 -17.97
N PHE A 144 3.87 10.09 -17.25
CA PHE A 144 3.84 9.91 -15.80
C PHE A 144 3.86 11.24 -15.05
N VAL A 145 4.75 12.16 -15.41
CA VAL A 145 5.01 13.41 -14.71
C VAL A 145 4.46 14.61 -15.48
N GLU A 146 5.06 14.95 -16.62
CA GLU A 146 4.57 15.98 -17.53
C GLU A 146 5.24 15.85 -18.89
N GLY A 147 4.49 16.16 -19.95
CA GLY A 147 4.98 16.07 -21.32
C GLY A 147 4.35 17.14 -22.20
N ILE A 148 4.98 17.40 -23.34
CA ILE A 148 4.46 18.34 -24.34
C ILE A 148 3.48 17.60 -25.24
N LYS A 149 2.22 18.06 -25.28
CA LYS A 149 1.21 17.56 -26.23
C LYS A 149 0.91 18.59 -27.29
N ALA A 150 0.85 18.13 -28.53
CA ALA A 150 0.36 18.93 -29.65
C ALA A 150 -1.18 18.92 -29.66
N ILE A 151 -1.78 20.10 -29.69
CA ILE A 151 -3.22 20.31 -29.84
C ILE A 151 -3.45 20.79 -31.28
N PRO A 152 -4.06 19.96 -32.15
CA PRO A 152 -4.30 20.31 -33.53
C PRO A 152 -5.30 21.48 -33.67
N PRO A 153 -5.32 22.15 -34.83
CA PRO A 153 -6.32 23.17 -35.15
C PRO A 153 -7.75 22.67 -34.94
N LYS A 154 -8.65 23.51 -34.40
CA LYS A 154 -10.09 23.24 -34.23
C LYS A 154 -10.44 22.11 -33.25
N GLU A 155 -9.50 21.63 -32.43
CA GLU A 155 -9.80 20.74 -31.31
C GLU A 155 -10.17 21.49 -30.02
N LYS A 156 -10.75 20.78 -29.05
CA LYS A 156 -11.11 21.31 -27.74
C LYS A 156 -9.85 21.82 -27.02
N GLY A 157 -9.80 23.13 -26.72
CA GLY A 157 -8.58 23.81 -26.23
C GLY A 157 -7.75 24.53 -27.31
N ASN A 158 -8.14 24.42 -28.57
CA ASN A 158 -7.66 25.18 -29.72
C ASN A 158 -8.84 25.59 -30.64
N GLU A 159 -9.97 25.98 -30.02
CA GLU A 159 -11.25 26.19 -30.71
C GLU A 159 -11.21 27.33 -31.75
N ASN A 160 -10.27 28.26 -31.58
CA ASN A 160 -10.06 29.38 -32.50
C ASN A 160 -8.87 29.19 -33.47
N GLY A 161 -7.95 28.24 -33.22
CA GLY A 161 -6.63 28.28 -33.84
C GLY A 161 -6.53 27.55 -35.18
N LEU A 162 -5.93 28.25 -36.14
CA LEU A 162 -5.60 27.77 -37.48
C LEU A 162 -4.30 26.94 -37.51
N GLU A 163 -3.53 26.94 -36.40
CA GLU A 163 -2.21 26.32 -36.28
C GLU A 163 -2.12 25.37 -35.07
N MET A 164 -1.10 24.52 -35.08
CA MET A 164 -0.82 23.55 -34.02
C MET A 164 -0.24 24.25 -32.78
N ILE A 165 -0.79 23.96 -31.60
CA ILE A 165 -0.31 24.51 -30.32
C ILE A 165 0.36 23.41 -29.52
N TYR A 166 1.52 23.70 -28.92
CA TYR A 166 2.19 22.79 -28.00
C TYR A 166 1.96 23.24 -26.56
N LYS A 167 1.40 22.36 -25.73
CA LYS A 167 1.15 22.65 -24.31
C LYS A 167 1.77 21.57 -23.43
N VAL A 168 2.36 22.00 -22.32
CA VAL A 168 2.79 21.10 -21.25
C VAL A 168 1.53 20.56 -20.54
N VAL A 169 1.40 19.25 -20.50
CA VAL A 169 0.28 18.55 -19.88
C VAL A 169 0.81 17.68 -18.74
N SER A 170 0.22 17.84 -17.55
CA SER A 170 0.51 17.04 -16.38
C SER A 170 0.16 15.56 -16.62
N GLY A 171 1.11 14.69 -16.29
CA GLY A 171 0.95 13.25 -16.26
C GLY A 171 0.21 12.77 -15.02
N ILE A 172 -0.01 11.46 -14.92
CA ILE A 172 -0.85 10.85 -13.88
C ILE A 172 -0.32 11.10 -12.45
N PHE A 173 0.99 11.01 -12.25
CA PHE A 173 1.63 11.23 -10.94
C PHE A 173 1.53 12.69 -10.51
N LYS A 174 1.84 13.63 -11.41
CA LYS A 174 1.74 15.07 -11.14
C LYS A 174 0.30 15.47 -10.84
N ASN A 175 -0.66 15.04 -11.66
CA ASN A 175 -2.09 15.28 -11.44
C ASN A 175 -2.55 14.79 -10.07
N LEU A 176 -2.12 13.58 -9.67
CA LEU A 176 -2.47 13.03 -8.36
C LEU A 176 -1.85 13.83 -7.21
N CYS A 177 -0.59 14.23 -7.33
CA CYS A 177 0.11 15.09 -6.36
C CYS A 177 -0.54 16.49 -6.22
N GLU A 178 -1.09 17.03 -7.30
CA GLU A 178 -1.83 18.30 -7.27
C GLU A 178 -3.20 18.13 -6.59
N LYS A 179 -3.91 17.02 -6.85
CA LYS A 179 -5.17 16.69 -6.17
C LYS A 179 -5.00 16.48 -4.66
N THR A 180 -3.89 15.89 -4.22
CA THR A 180 -3.56 15.72 -2.79
C THR A 180 -3.32 17.04 -2.06
N ASN A 181 -2.94 18.10 -2.79
CA ASN A 181 -2.72 19.44 -2.23
C ASN A 181 -4.04 20.23 -2.04
N ASP A 182 -5.20 19.62 -2.26
CA ASP A 182 -6.49 20.28 -2.08
C ASP A 182 -6.83 20.46 -0.58
N LYS A 183 -6.47 21.65 -0.07
CA LYS A 183 -7.02 22.36 1.12
C LYS A 183 -6.80 21.74 2.51
N SER A 184 -5.64 21.15 2.79
CA SER A 184 -5.13 21.13 4.16
C SER A 184 -4.11 22.25 4.33
N PHE A 185 -4.56 23.42 4.78
CA PHE A 185 -3.64 24.49 5.15
C PHE A 185 -2.83 24.03 6.35
N SER A 186 -1.50 24.11 6.28
CA SER A 186 -0.64 24.07 7.46
C SER A 186 -1.16 25.08 8.49
N PHE A 187 -0.94 24.84 9.79
CA PHE A 187 -1.44 25.77 10.81
C PHE A 187 -0.89 27.20 10.59
N LYS A 188 0.33 27.32 10.05
CA LYS A 188 0.90 28.59 9.60
C LYS A 188 0.07 29.28 8.51
N GLU A 189 -0.33 28.55 7.47
CA GLU A 189 -1.20 29.08 6.41
C GLU A 189 -2.61 29.42 6.94
N LYS A 190 -3.12 28.67 7.91
CA LYS A 190 -4.38 29.01 8.60
C LYS A 190 -4.27 30.33 9.36
N ILE A 191 -3.14 30.56 10.05
CA ILE A 191 -2.86 31.85 10.71
C ILE A 191 -2.83 32.98 9.68
N GLU A 192 -2.17 32.81 8.53
CA GLU A 192 -2.11 33.87 7.51
C GLU A 192 -3.48 34.19 6.92
N LYS A 193 -4.28 33.18 6.60
CA LYS A 193 -5.66 33.38 6.14
C LYS A 193 -6.53 34.06 7.20
N HIS A 194 -6.35 33.68 8.47
CA HIS A 194 -7.03 34.36 9.57
C HIS A 194 -6.62 35.84 9.65
N ARG A 195 -5.33 36.15 9.48
CA ARG A 195 -4.83 37.53 9.45
C ARG A 195 -5.40 38.34 8.29
N GLU A 196 -5.61 37.75 7.12
CA GLU A 196 -6.27 38.40 5.99
C GLU A 196 -7.74 38.73 6.30
N LEU A 197 -8.47 37.83 6.98
CA LEU A 197 -9.84 38.11 7.43
C LEU A 197 -9.90 39.31 8.37
N LEU A 198 -8.93 39.48 9.28
CA LEU A 198 -8.86 40.61 10.22
C LEU A 198 -8.72 41.98 9.53
N GLN A 199 -8.43 42.05 8.23
CA GLN A 199 -8.44 43.32 7.47
C GLN A 199 -9.86 43.73 7.03
N ASN A 200 -10.77 42.76 6.89
CA ASN A 200 -12.09 42.96 6.31
C ASN A 200 -13.23 42.62 7.28
N GLU A 201 -12.95 41.89 8.37
CA GLU A 201 -13.91 41.41 9.36
C GLU A 201 -13.47 41.79 10.79
N GLU A 202 -14.41 42.24 11.61
CA GLU A 202 -14.19 42.46 13.04
C GLU A 202 -14.43 41.16 13.82
N ILE A 203 -13.34 40.54 14.28
CA ILE A 203 -13.40 39.30 15.05
C ILE A 203 -13.29 39.60 16.56
N ILE A 204 -14.31 39.21 17.31
CA ILE A 204 -14.41 39.37 18.78
C ILE A 204 -14.50 37.98 19.43
N LEU A 205 -13.55 37.66 20.29
CA LEU A 205 -13.50 36.41 21.06
C LEU A 205 -13.85 36.68 22.53
N LYS A 206 -14.14 35.63 23.30
CA LYS A 206 -14.45 35.74 24.74
C LYS A 206 -13.46 34.94 25.58
N THR A 207 -13.01 35.49 26.70
CA THR A 207 -12.18 34.77 27.67
C THR A 207 -12.97 33.69 28.41
N ILE A 208 -12.29 32.87 29.24
CA ILE A 208 -12.92 31.88 30.13
C ILE A 208 -13.99 32.53 31.03
N THR A 209 -13.79 33.79 31.44
CA THR A 209 -14.73 34.53 32.28
C THR A 209 -15.82 35.27 31.49
N GLY A 210 -15.89 35.06 30.17
CA GLY A 210 -16.90 35.66 29.29
C GLY A 210 -16.60 37.09 28.84
N VAL A 211 -15.43 37.64 29.18
CA VAL A 211 -15.05 39.01 28.81
C VAL A 211 -14.66 39.05 27.32
N PRO A 212 -15.29 39.89 26.49
CA PRO A 212 -14.96 39.99 25.07
C PRO A 212 -13.63 40.71 24.85
N PHE A 213 -12.88 40.30 23.82
CA PHE A 213 -11.69 40.98 23.33
C PHE A 213 -11.63 40.93 21.81
N LYS A 214 -11.29 42.06 21.20
CA LYS A 214 -11.17 42.19 19.74
C LYS A 214 -9.78 41.84 19.26
N LEU A 215 -9.70 41.23 18.07
CA LEU A 215 -8.46 40.93 17.36
C LEU A 215 -8.13 41.99 16.31
N SER A 216 -6.84 42.14 16.02
CA SER A 216 -6.33 43.02 14.97
C SER A 216 -5.10 42.40 14.32
N LYS A 217 -4.91 42.68 13.02
CA LYS A 217 -3.71 42.26 12.30
C LYS A 217 -2.53 43.14 12.72
N SER A 218 -1.39 42.51 12.98
CA SER A 218 -0.08 43.18 13.10
C SER A 218 0.86 42.68 12.00
N ASP A 219 2.03 43.29 11.80
CA ASP A 219 2.98 42.89 10.75
C ASP A 219 3.55 41.48 10.94
N SER A 220 3.73 41.04 12.19
CA SER A 220 4.35 39.75 12.52
C SER A 220 3.38 38.71 13.11
N GLY A 221 2.07 39.01 13.18
CA GLY A 221 1.07 38.08 13.72
C GLY A 221 -0.26 38.74 14.05
N ILE A 222 -0.82 38.43 15.23
CA ILE A 222 -2.15 38.88 15.69
C ILE A 222 -2.01 39.65 17.02
N THR A 223 -2.68 40.78 17.15
CA THR A 223 -2.75 41.57 18.38
C THR A 223 -4.17 41.64 18.93
N THR A 224 -4.30 41.82 20.26
CA THR A 224 -5.58 42.06 20.93
C THR A 224 -5.78 43.54 21.22
N GLN A 225 -7.04 43.97 21.42
CA GLN A 225 -7.38 45.32 21.89
C GLN A 225 -6.73 45.70 23.24
N THR A 226 -6.29 44.70 24.02
CA THR A 226 -5.58 44.89 25.30
C THR A 226 -4.06 44.95 25.17
N ASN A 227 -3.53 45.21 23.96
CA ASN A 227 -2.09 45.28 23.64
C ASN A 227 -1.29 43.99 23.86
N HIS A 228 -1.93 42.81 23.80
CA HIS A 228 -1.19 41.54 23.74
C HIS A 228 -0.87 41.18 22.29
N SER A 229 0.39 40.88 22.00
CA SER A 229 0.87 40.54 20.64
C SER A 229 1.33 39.09 20.57
N PHE A 230 0.89 38.39 19.52
CA PHE A 230 1.16 37.00 19.25
C PHE A 230 1.83 36.87 17.89
N SER A 231 3.11 36.52 17.85
CA SER A 231 3.79 36.19 16.60
C SER A 231 3.27 34.87 16.04
N ILE A 232 3.43 34.65 14.74
CA ILE A 232 3.06 33.39 14.08
C ILE A 232 3.70 32.17 14.77
N ASN A 233 5.01 32.24 15.03
CA ASN A 233 5.73 31.15 15.71
C ASN A 233 5.16 30.88 17.10
N LYS A 234 4.77 31.93 17.83
CA LYS A 234 4.17 31.79 19.16
C LYS A 234 2.79 31.14 19.11
N LEU A 235 1.98 31.43 18.09
CA LEU A 235 0.70 30.75 17.89
C LEU A 235 0.88 29.27 17.50
N ILE A 236 1.92 28.95 16.73
CA ILE A 236 2.31 27.56 16.42
C ILE A 236 2.72 26.82 17.70
N GLU A 237 3.58 27.42 18.54
CA GLU A 237 3.96 26.83 19.83
C GLU A 237 2.75 26.55 20.73
N ILE A 238 1.80 27.49 20.80
CA ILE A 238 0.56 27.32 21.58
C ILE A 238 -0.32 26.20 21.01
N ASN A 239 -0.41 26.09 19.67
CA ASN A 239 -1.09 24.99 19.00
C ASN A 239 -0.45 23.63 19.32
N ASP A 240 0.87 23.58 19.43
CA ASP A 240 1.63 22.37 19.74
C ASP A 240 1.63 22.04 21.25
N GLY A 241 0.80 22.71 22.04
CA GLY A 241 0.63 22.48 23.47
C GLY A 241 1.77 23.04 24.34
N LYS A 242 2.71 23.80 23.77
CA LYS A 242 3.77 24.48 24.53
C LYS A 242 3.22 25.78 25.12
N LEU A 243 2.63 25.69 26.30
CA LEU A 243 2.08 26.84 27.02
C LEU A 243 3.18 27.63 27.74
N SER A 244 3.34 28.91 27.39
CA SER A 244 4.08 29.90 28.19
C SER A 244 3.14 30.68 29.14
N SER A 245 3.74 31.40 30.10
CA SER A 245 3.09 32.21 31.13
C SER A 245 1.93 33.10 30.64
N LYS A 246 1.04 33.52 31.56
CA LYS A 246 0.04 34.56 31.25
C LYS A 246 0.74 35.83 30.73
N PRO A 247 0.19 36.53 29.72
CA PRO A 247 -1.13 36.36 29.10
C PRO A 247 -1.20 35.32 27.97
N ASP A 248 -0.07 34.74 27.58
CA ASP A 248 0.09 33.95 26.35
C ASP A 248 -0.81 32.71 26.30
N GLY A 249 -0.86 31.95 27.40
CA GLY A 249 -1.71 30.76 27.50
C GLY A 249 -3.22 31.03 27.57
N THR A 250 -3.63 32.27 27.87
CA THR A 250 -5.06 32.63 27.99
C THR A 250 -5.63 33.10 26.67
N TYR A 251 -5.10 34.20 26.09
CA TYR A 251 -5.65 34.76 24.85
C TYR A 251 -5.20 33.97 23.62
N GLY A 252 -3.96 33.50 23.59
CA GLY A 252 -3.43 32.74 22.47
C GLY A 252 -4.18 31.44 22.23
N LYS A 253 -4.62 30.74 23.29
CA LYS A 253 -5.44 29.53 23.17
C LYS A 253 -6.77 29.80 22.45
N PHE A 254 -7.47 30.87 22.82
CA PHE A 254 -8.73 31.25 22.16
C PHE A 254 -8.52 31.68 20.70
N ILE A 255 -7.39 32.34 20.40
CA ILE A 255 -7.03 32.68 19.02
C ILE A 255 -6.80 31.40 18.21
N VAL A 256 -6.05 30.43 18.74
CA VAL A 256 -5.82 29.11 18.11
C VAL A 256 -7.15 28.34 17.92
N GLU A 257 -8.03 28.34 18.91
CA GLU A 257 -9.37 27.72 18.81
C GLU A 257 -10.23 28.36 17.73
N ASP A 258 -10.26 29.70 17.61
CA ASP A 258 -11.00 30.39 16.54
C ASP A 258 -10.41 30.10 15.15
N ILE A 259 -9.08 30.04 15.03
CA ILE A 259 -8.40 29.63 13.79
C ILE A 259 -8.82 28.21 13.40
N HIS A 260 -8.83 27.26 14.33
CA HIS A 260 -9.30 25.88 14.06
C HIS A 260 -10.79 25.83 13.72
N LYS A 261 -11.61 26.68 14.33
CA LYS A 261 -13.05 26.74 14.05
C LYS A 261 -13.34 27.27 12.65
N ARG A 262 -12.64 28.32 12.23
CA ARG A 262 -12.82 28.97 10.92
C ARG A 262 -12.13 28.21 9.78
N PHE A 263 -11.00 27.58 10.10
CA PHE A 263 -10.22 26.76 9.20
C PHE A 263 -10.08 25.35 9.80
N PRO A 264 -11.17 24.54 9.80
CA PRO A 264 -11.12 23.19 10.32
C PRO A 264 -10.01 22.39 9.65
N ASN A 265 -9.37 21.48 10.39
CA ASN A 265 -8.59 20.42 9.77
C ASN A 265 -9.59 19.60 8.94
N ASN A 266 -9.61 19.77 7.62
CA ASN A 266 -10.04 18.66 6.80
C ASN A 266 -9.06 17.54 7.11
N GLU A 267 -9.56 16.36 7.50
CA GLU A 267 -8.70 15.18 7.56
C GLU A 267 -7.97 15.08 6.22
N LEU A 268 -6.64 15.08 6.29
CA LEU A 268 -5.79 14.86 5.12
C LEU A 268 -6.19 13.51 4.55
N LYS A 269 -6.90 13.55 3.43
CA LYS A 269 -7.33 12.34 2.74
C LYS A 269 -6.10 11.67 2.16
N ASN A 270 -6.00 10.36 2.32
CA ASN A 270 -4.96 9.58 1.68
C ASN A 270 -5.33 9.38 0.20
N TYR A 271 -4.34 9.52 -0.67
CA TYR A 271 -4.45 9.23 -2.10
C TYR A 271 -3.49 8.11 -2.44
N ILE A 272 -3.82 7.31 -3.44
CA ILE A 272 -3.08 6.10 -3.78
C ILE A 272 -2.79 6.06 -5.26
N LEU A 273 -1.52 5.86 -5.60
CA LEU A 273 -1.09 5.46 -6.92
C LEU A 273 -0.78 3.96 -6.90
N ILE A 274 -1.52 3.18 -7.67
CA ILE A 274 -1.22 1.77 -7.90
C ILE A 274 -0.46 1.65 -9.23
N ILE A 275 0.72 1.03 -9.19
CA ILE A 275 1.58 0.78 -10.35
C ILE A 275 1.70 -0.74 -10.54
N ASP A 276 0.89 -1.27 -11.44
CA ASP A 276 0.96 -2.69 -11.82
C ASP A 276 2.17 -2.93 -12.73
N GLU A 277 2.82 -4.09 -12.57
CA GLU A 277 4.00 -4.48 -13.36
C GLU A 277 5.12 -3.42 -13.32
N ILE A 278 5.40 -2.87 -12.14
CA ILE A 278 6.31 -1.72 -11.96
C ILE A 278 7.69 -1.96 -12.58
N ASN A 279 8.13 -3.21 -12.62
CA ASN A 279 9.42 -3.61 -13.14
C ASN A 279 9.46 -3.62 -14.70
N ARG A 280 8.32 -3.68 -15.40
CA ARG A 280 8.28 -3.68 -16.88
C ARG A 280 8.65 -2.33 -17.53
N GLY A 281 8.71 -1.25 -16.75
CA GLY A 281 9.14 0.07 -17.20
C GLY A 281 10.56 0.42 -16.74
N ASN A 282 11.23 1.33 -17.44
CA ASN A 282 12.47 1.92 -16.92
C ASN A 282 12.12 2.95 -15.84
N ILE A 283 12.02 2.48 -14.60
CA ILE A 283 11.53 3.28 -13.48
C ILE A 283 12.36 4.55 -13.28
N SER A 284 13.69 4.49 -13.41
CA SER A 284 14.56 5.66 -13.30
C SER A 284 14.25 6.71 -14.36
N LYS A 285 13.95 6.29 -15.60
CA LYS A 285 13.50 7.19 -16.68
C LYS A 285 12.09 7.72 -16.45
N ILE A 286 11.18 6.91 -15.91
CA ILE A 286 9.78 7.27 -15.67
C ILE A 286 9.66 8.30 -14.55
N PHE A 287 10.33 8.06 -13.41
CA PHE A 287 10.30 8.97 -12.26
C PHE A 287 11.23 10.18 -12.44
N GLY A 288 12.30 10.06 -13.24
CA GLY A 288 13.28 11.11 -13.43
C GLY A 288 13.86 11.59 -12.10
N GLU A 289 13.86 12.90 -11.89
CA GLU A 289 14.29 13.57 -10.66
C GLU A 289 13.39 13.30 -9.45
N LEU A 290 12.15 12.87 -9.66
CA LEU A 290 11.16 12.66 -8.60
C LEU A 290 11.42 11.41 -7.77
N ILE A 291 12.30 10.52 -8.23
CA ILE A 291 12.69 9.32 -7.50
C ILE A 291 13.25 9.65 -6.11
N THR A 292 13.84 10.83 -5.92
CA THR A 292 14.30 11.27 -4.58
C THR A 292 13.14 11.77 -3.73
N LEU A 293 12.14 12.40 -4.33
CA LEU A 293 11.02 13.02 -3.62
C LEU A 293 10.01 12.02 -3.05
N ILE A 294 9.97 10.80 -3.58
CA ILE A 294 9.10 9.75 -3.03
C ILE A 294 9.57 9.25 -1.65
N GLU A 295 10.82 9.53 -1.24
CA GLU A 295 11.31 9.19 0.09
C GLU A 295 10.49 9.89 1.18
N PRO A 296 10.02 9.20 2.24
CA PRO A 296 9.17 9.78 3.28
C PRO A 296 9.70 11.09 3.88
N SER A 297 11.01 11.18 4.12
CA SER A 297 11.66 12.37 4.69
C SER A 297 11.74 13.55 3.72
N LYS A 298 11.63 13.33 2.41
CA LYS A 298 11.77 14.36 1.36
C LYS A 298 10.43 14.90 0.87
N ARG A 299 9.32 14.32 1.32
CA ARG A 299 7.96 14.73 0.96
C ARG A 299 7.56 16.05 1.62
N ILE A 300 6.56 16.72 1.04
CA ILE A 300 5.95 17.93 1.59
C ILE A 300 5.40 17.61 2.99
N GLY A 301 5.77 18.44 3.98
CA GLY A 301 5.36 18.27 5.38
C GLY A 301 6.34 17.47 6.25
N ALA A 302 7.38 16.88 5.67
CA ALA A 302 8.47 16.27 6.44
C ALA A 302 9.53 17.31 6.86
N GLU A 303 10.36 16.97 7.86
CA GLU A 303 11.44 17.83 8.37
C GLU A 303 12.46 18.20 7.26
N GLU A 304 12.79 17.22 6.43
CA GLU A 304 13.79 17.31 5.36
C GLU A 304 13.14 17.49 3.97
N SER A 305 11.96 18.13 3.93
CA SER A 305 11.16 18.33 2.73
C SER A 305 11.95 18.95 1.58
N LEU A 306 11.77 18.43 0.37
CA LEU A 306 12.48 18.87 -0.83
C LEU A 306 11.48 19.22 -1.95
N HIS A 307 11.84 20.24 -2.73
CA HIS A 307 11.19 20.57 -3.99
C HIS A 307 12.20 20.55 -5.14
N VAL A 308 11.74 20.17 -6.32
CA VAL A 308 12.53 20.23 -7.57
C VAL A 308 11.85 21.16 -8.58
N ARG A 309 12.59 21.60 -9.59
CA ARG A 309 12.01 22.30 -10.75
C ARG A 309 11.81 21.31 -11.87
N LEU A 310 10.58 21.20 -12.37
CA LEU A 310 10.26 20.29 -13.47
C LEU A 310 10.81 20.83 -14.80
N PRO A 311 11.32 19.97 -15.70
CA PRO A 311 12.04 20.40 -16.90
C PRO A 311 11.16 21.04 -17.98
N TYR A 312 9.89 20.66 -18.11
CA TYR A 312 9.03 21.18 -19.18
C TYR A 312 8.27 22.43 -18.75
N SER A 313 7.66 22.40 -17.57
CA SER A 313 6.88 23.52 -17.03
C SER A 313 7.73 24.55 -16.26
N ASN A 314 8.92 24.17 -15.79
CA ASN A 314 9.76 24.96 -14.87
C ASN A 314 9.06 25.29 -13.54
N GLU A 315 7.99 24.56 -13.20
CA GLU A 315 7.25 24.70 -11.96
C GLU A 315 7.99 24.05 -10.79
N SER A 316 7.84 24.63 -9.60
CA SER A 316 8.33 24.03 -8.36
C SER A 316 7.39 22.91 -7.94
N PHE A 317 7.91 21.69 -7.83
CA PHE A 317 7.13 20.49 -7.56
C PHE A 317 7.67 19.73 -6.34
N GLY A 318 6.76 19.16 -5.56
CA GLY A 318 7.06 18.32 -4.39
C GLY A 318 6.03 17.20 -4.27
N VAL A 319 6.43 16.07 -3.68
CA VAL A 319 5.53 14.92 -3.46
C VAL A 319 4.89 15.04 -2.07
N PRO A 320 3.57 14.95 -1.92
CA PRO A 320 2.93 15.16 -0.64
C PRO A 320 2.95 13.93 0.28
N SER A 321 2.87 14.16 1.60
CA SER A 321 2.97 13.11 2.61
C SER A 321 1.78 12.17 2.66
N ASN A 322 0.61 12.58 2.15
CA ASN A 322 -0.63 11.78 2.09
C ASN A 322 -0.80 11.00 0.77
N LEU A 323 0.21 10.97 -0.10
CA LEU A 323 0.24 10.08 -1.25
C LEU A 323 0.81 8.71 -0.86
N TYR A 324 0.21 7.61 -1.30
CA TYR A 324 0.76 6.27 -1.13
C TYR A 324 1.02 5.66 -2.51
N ILE A 325 2.13 4.94 -2.66
CA ILE A 325 2.48 4.26 -3.90
C ILE A 325 2.51 2.76 -3.62
N ILE A 326 1.69 2.00 -4.36
CA ILE A 326 1.62 0.53 -4.26
C ILE A 326 2.00 -0.06 -5.60
N GLY A 327 3.16 -0.68 -5.68
CA GLY A 327 3.63 -1.41 -6.87
C GLY A 327 3.29 -2.90 -6.80
N THR A 328 3.09 -3.53 -7.96
CA THR A 328 3.15 -5.00 -8.10
C THR A 328 4.33 -5.37 -8.99
N MET A 329 5.00 -6.48 -8.67
CA MET A 329 6.17 -6.95 -9.41
C MET A 329 6.14 -8.47 -9.57
N ASN A 330 6.16 -8.95 -10.82
CA ASN A 330 6.41 -10.37 -11.09
C ASN A 330 7.91 -10.63 -11.07
N THR A 331 8.34 -11.62 -10.27
CA THR A 331 9.76 -11.98 -10.16
C THR A 331 10.24 -12.98 -11.22
N ALA A 332 9.32 -13.74 -11.83
CA ALA A 332 9.63 -14.70 -12.89
C ALA A 332 10.03 -14.04 -14.24
N ASP A 333 9.72 -12.76 -14.42
CA ASP A 333 9.99 -12.07 -15.69
C ASP A 333 11.50 -11.78 -15.88
N ARG A 334 12.20 -12.70 -16.54
CA ARG A 334 13.64 -12.61 -16.85
C ARG A 334 14.03 -11.47 -17.79
N SER A 335 13.06 -10.90 -18.52
CA SER A 335 13.27 -9.83 -19.51
C SER A 335 13.40 -8.44 -18.89
N ILE A 336 13.37 -8.35 -17.56
CA ILE A 336 13.24 -7.11 -16.83
C ILE A 336 14.54 -6.79 -16.10
N ALA A 337 15.00 -5.53 -16.22
CA ALA A 337 16.19 -5.06 -15.53
C ALA A 337 16.07 -5.31 -14.02
N LEU A 338 17.12 -5.85 -13.41
CA LEU A 338 17.26 -5.93 -11.95
C LEU A 338 16.91 -4.56 -11.37
N MET A 339 15.88 -4.53 -10.52
CA MET A 339 15.35 -3.28 -10.02
C MET A 339 16.47 -2.49 -9.31
N ASP A 340 16.66 -1.24 -9.72
CA ASP A 340 17.79 -0.41 -9.27
C ASP A 340 17.86 -0.37 -7.73
N THR A 341 19.07 -0.49 -7.19
CA THR A 341 19.37 -0.27 -5.76
C THR A 341 18.78 1.04 -5.21
N ALA A 342 18.66 2.05 -6.07
CA ALA A 342 18.03 3.33 -5.78
C ALA A 342 16.52 3.19 -5.46
N LEU A 343 15.81 2.24 -6.07
CA LEU A 343 14.40 1.98 -5.78
C LEU A 343 14.24 1.10 -4.57
N ARG A 344 15.14 0.13 -4.40
CA ARG A 344 15.07 -0.80 -3.29
C ARG A 344 15.16 -0.11 -1.93
N ARG A 345 15.82 1.05 -1.83
CA ARG A 345 15.86 1.86 -0.59
C ARG A 345 14.60 2.67 -0.31
N ARG A 346 13.71 2.84 -1.31
CA ARG A 346 12.59 3.81 -1.29
C ARG A 346 11.24 3.14 -1.18
N PHE A 347 11.19 1.84 -1.42
CA PHE A 347 10.00 1.01 -1.31
C PHE A 347 10.23 -0.07 -0.27
N ASP A 348 9.18 -0.40 0.48
CA ASP A 348 9.14 -1.61 1.29
C ASP A 348 8.66 -2.78 0.46
N PHE A 349 9.40 -3.88 0.51
CA PHE A 349 9.16 -5.06 -0.30
C PHE A 349 8.38 -6.09 0.52
N THR A 350 7.18 -6.41 0.07
CA THR A 350 6.34 -7.45 0.69
C THR A 350 6.22 -8.62 -0.27
N GLU A 351 6.81 -9.74 0.13
CA GLU A 351 6.82 -10.95 -0.67
C GLU A 351 5.45 -11.65 -0.62
N MET A 352 5.02 -12.17 -1.77
CA MET A 352 3.77 -12.88 -1.96
C MET A 352 4.04 -14.22 -2.62
N MET A 353 4.26 -15.25 -1.80
CA MET A 353 4.45 -16.64 -2.23
C MET A 353 3.11 -17.35 -2.47
N PRO A 354 3.09 -18.48 -3.21
CA PRO A 354 1.89 -19.30 -3.35
C PRO A 354 1.35 -19.79 -2.00
N ARG A 355 0.11 -19.40 -1.67
CA ARG A 355 -0.67 -19.92 -0.52
C ARG A 355 -1.45 -21.18 -0.89
N THR A 356 -0.84 -22.35 -0.76
CA THR A 356 -1.45 -23.64 -1.13
C THR A 356 -2.60 -24.04 -0.19
N GLU A 357 -2.63 -23.47 1.02
CA GLU A 357 -3.69 -23.69 2.02
C GLU A 357 -5.06 -23.20 1.54
N LEU A 358 -5.09 -22.28 0.57
CA LEU A 358 -6.33 -21.83 -0.05
C LEU A 358 -6.98 -22.92 -0.93
N LEU A 359 -6.25 -24.01 -1.21
CA LEU A 359 -6.64 -25.12 -2.07
C LEU A 359 -6.75 -26.46 -1.32
N ASP A 360 -7.05 -26.41 -0.02
CA ASP A 360 -7.15 -27.58 0.86
C ASP A 360 -8.47 -28.35 0.64
N PHE A 361 -8.60 -28.98 -0.53
CA PHE A 361 -9.74 -29.81 -0.92
C PHE A 361 -9.33 -30.85 -1.97
N SER A 362 -10.19 -31.86 -2.17
CA SER A 362 -9.98 -32.94 -3.13
C SER A 362 -10.94 -32.87 -4.32
N ILE A 363 -10.47 -33.34 -5.47
CA ILE A 363 -11.27 -33.53 -6.70
C ILE A 363 -10.97 -34.93 -7.21
N GLU A 364 -11.97 -35.82 -7.18
CA GLU A 364 -11.89 -37.17 -7.77
C GLU A 364 -10.60 -37.94 -7.43
N GLY A 365 -10.13 -37.85 -6.18
CA GLY A 365 -8.92 -38.51 -5.68
C GLY A 365 -7.65 -37.64 -5.68
N ILE A 366 -7.66 -36.47 -6.31
CA ILE A 366 -6.54 -35.52 -6.30
C ILE A 366 -6.71 -34.53 -5.15
N HIS A 367 -5.73 -34.45 -4.25
CA HIS A 367 -5.67 -33.38 -3.25
C HIS A 367 -4.96 -32.15 -3.83
N VAL A 368 -5.70 -31.07 -4.13
CA VAL A 368 -5.20 -29.95 -4.96
C VAL A 368 -4.03 -29.22 -4.29
N LYS A 369 -4.09 -29.02 -2.98
CA LYS A 369 -2.97 -28.48 -2.18
C LYS A 369 -1.71 -29.32 -2.34
N SER A 370 -1.80 -30.64 -2.13
CA SER A 370 -0.63 -31.54 -2.22
C SER A 370 -0.04 -31.59 -3.62
N MET A 371 -0.90 -31.57 -4.64
CA MET A 371 -0.48 -31.50 -6.05
C MET A 371 0.32 -30.23 -6.34
N LEU A 372 -0.20 -29.06 -5.96
CA LEU A 372 0.50 -27.78 -6.19
C LEU A 372 1.81 -27.70 -5.39
N GLU A 373 1.84 -28.21 -4.15
CA GLU A 373 3.07 -28.29 -3.36
C GLU A 373 4.12 -29.21 -4.02
N ALA A 374 3.71 -30.35 -4.56
CA ALA A 374 4.61 -31.27 -5.25
C ALA A 374 5.20 -30.63 -6.51
N ILE A 375 4.37 -29.97 -7.32
CA ILE A 375 4.80 -29.25 -8.53
C ILE A 375 5.77 -28.12 -8.16
N ASN A 376 5.42 -27.28 -7.18
CA ASN A 376 6.25 -26.15 -6.78
C ASN A 376 7.60 -26.59 -6.19
N LYS A 377 7.66 -27.68 -5.41
CA LYS A 377 8.92 -28.25 -4.93
C LYS A 377 9.82 -28.70 -6.07
N ARG A 378 9.25 -29.31 -7.11
CA ARG A 378 10.01 -29.76 -8.29
C ARG A 378 10.52 -28.58 -9.11
N ILE A 379 9.69 -27.55 -9.31
CA ILE A 379 10.10 -26.31 -10.01
C ILE A 379 11.21 -25.59 -9.23
N GLU A 380 11.06 -25.43 -7.92
CA GLU A 380 12.05 -24.75 -7.08
C GLU A 380 13.41 -25.47 -7.12
N TYR A 381 13.41 -26.80 -7.17
CA TYR A 381 14.63 -27.59 -7.31
C TYR A 381 15.27 -27.46 -8.70
N LEU A 382 14.48 -27.50 -9.77
CA LEU A 382 14.98 -27.47 -11.16
C LEU A 382 15.29 -26.06 -11.67
N TYR A 383 14.77 -25.04 -10.99
CA TYR A 383 14.81 -23.65 -11.42
C TYR A 383 15.11 -22.71 -10.25
N ASP A 384 14.08 -22.14 -9.61
CA ASP A 384 14.19 -21.31 -8.41
C ASP A 384 12.80 -21.11 -7.78
N ARG A 385 12.77 -20.42 -6.63
CA ARG A 385 11.53 -20.11 -5.89
C ARG A 385 10.63 -19.07 -6.58
N ASP A 386 11.20 -18.21 -7.43
CA ASP A 386 10.50 -17.10 -8.10
C ASP A 386 9.64 -17.57 -9.28
N HIS A 387 9.88 -18.79 -9.77
CA HIS A 387 9.11 -19.46 -10.82
C HIS A 387 8.08 -20.45 -10.29
N THR A 388 7.85 -20.48 -8.97
CA THR A 388 6.77 -21.31 -8.41
C THR A 388 5.39 -20.86 -8.93
N ILE A 389 4.46 -21.80 -9.06
CA ILE A 389 3.12 -21.55 -9.59
C ILE A 389 2.21 -21.06 -8.46
N GLY A 390 1.60 -19.90 -8.68
CA GLY A 390 0.64 -19.34 -7.73
C GLY A 390 -0.71 -20.06 -7.69
N HIS A 391 -1.39 -19.95 -6.54
CA HIS A 391 -2.68 -20.58 -6.30
C HIS A 391 -3.81 -20.03 -7.20
N ALA A 392 -3.68 -18.82 -7.75
CA ALA A 392 -4.73 -18.19 -8.55
C ALA A 392 -5.15 -19.01 -9.79
N TYR A 393 -4.23 -19.81 -10.36
CA TYR A 393 -4.54 -20.70 -11.49
C TYR A 393 -5.61 -21.75 -11.15
N PHE A 394 -5.71 -22.13 -9.87
CA PHE A 394 -6.60 -23.19 -9.37
C PHE A 394 -7.78 -22.65 -8.56
N MET A 395 -7.87 -21.34 -8.32
CA MET A 395 -8.92 -20.77 -7.48
C MET A 395 -10.33 -20.97 -8.07
N GLU A 396 -10.46 -21.10 -9.39
CA GLU A 396 -11.76 -21.37 -10.05
C GLU A 396 -12.33 -22.74 -9.67
N LEU A 397 -11.50 -23.68 -9.21
CA LEU A 397 -11.93 -25.00 -8.73
C LEU A 397 -12.68 -24.95 -7.39
N LYS A 398 -12.71 -23.79 -6.72
CA LYS A 398 -13.53 -23.58 -5.51
C LYS A 398 -15.01 -23.35 -5.84
N GLU A 399 -15.33 -23.08 -7.10
CA GLU A 399 -16.72 -22.99 -7.56
C GLU A 399 -17.29 -24.42 -7.72
N PRO A 400 -18.43 -24.75 -7.08
CA PRO A 400 -18.95 -26.12 -7.06
C PRO A 400 -19.17 -26.74 -8.46
N ASP A 401 -19.52 -25.92 -9.45
CA ASP A 401 -19.74 -26.33 -10.84
C ASP A 401 -18.45 -26.57 -11.64
N LYS A 402 -17.30 -26.14 -11.11
CA LYS A 402 -15.97 -26.26 -11.76
C LYS A 402 -15.06 -27.26 -11.05
N GLN A 403 -15.51 -27.88 -9.97
CA GLN A 403 -14.72 -28.83 -9.19
C GLN A 403 -14.70 -30.22 -9.85
N THR A 404 -14.18 -30.32 -11.07
CA THR A 404 -14.15 -31.56 -11.88
C THR A 404 -12.77 -31.84 -12.48
N LEU A 405 -12.47 -33.10 -12.81
CA LEU A 405 -11.21 -33.46 -13.48
C LEU A 405 -11.04 -32.82 -14.86
N GLU A 406 -12.13 -32.55 -15.59
CA GLU A 406 -12.05 -31.85 -16.88
C GLU A 406 -11.52 -30.44 -16.70
N THR A 407 -11.96 -29.74 -15.64
CA THR A 407 -11.48 -28.39 -15.34
C THR A 407 -10.01 -28.40 -14.92
N VAL A 408 -9.59 -29.37 -14.10
CA VAL A 408 -8.17 -29.56 -13.77
C VAL A 408 -7.36 -29.82 -15.03
N SER A 409 -7.81 -30.74 -15.89
CA SER A 409 -7.14 -31.05 -17.17
C SER A 409 -7.04 -29.82 -18.08
N TYR A 410 -8.09 -29.01 -18.14
CA TYR A 410 -8.09 -27.74 -18.87
C TYR A 410 -7.04 -26.77 -18.33
N ILE A 411 -6.94 -26.60 -17.00
CA ILE A 411 -5.93 -25.76 -16.34
C ILE A 411 -4.53 -26.24 -16.72
N PHE A 412 -4.27 -27.54 -16.64
CA PHE A 412 -2.95 -28.08 -16.97
C PHE A 412 -2.58 -27.86 -18.44
N ARG A 413 -3.49 -28.20 -19.36
CA ARG A 413 -3.23 -28.10 -20.81
C ARG A 413 -3.03 -26.66 -21.27
N ASN A 414 -3.84 -25.73 -20.78
CA ASN A 414 -3.92 -24.38 -21.35
C ASN A 414 -3.19 -23.32 -20.52
N LYS A 415 -2.89 -23.59 -19.24
CA LYS A 415 -2.26 -22.62 -18.34
C LYS A 415 -0.92 -23.13 -17.81
N ILE A 416 -0.89 -24.34 -17.24
CA ILE A 416 0.31 -24.84 -16.54
C ILE A 416 1.40 -25.30 -17.52
N ILE A 417 1.08 -26.19 -18.46
CA ILE A 417 2.08 -26.71 -19.42
C ILE A 417 2.69 -25.56 -20.25
N PRO A 418 1.91 -24.62 -20.84
CA PRO A 418 2.48 -23.49 -21.55
C PRO A 418 3.39 -22.61 -20.69
N LEU A 419 3.04 -22.41 -19.41
CA LEU A 419 3.90 -21.67 -18.48
C LEU A 419 5.23 -22.40 -18.23
N LEU A 420 5.19 -23.72 -18.05
CA LEU A 420 6.40 -24.53 -17.87
C LEU A 420 7.26 -24.56 -19.14
N GLN A 421 6.65 -24.55 -20.33
CA GLN A 421 7.38 -24.39 -21.59
C GLN A 421 8.15 -23.07 -21.64
N GLU A 422 7.53 -21.97 -21.21
CA GLU A 422 8.21 -20.68 -21.12
C GLU A 422 9.35 -20.71 -20.09
N TYR A 423 9.12 -21.28 -18.90
CA TYR A 423 10.14 -21.36 -17.85
C TYR A 423 11.35 -22.19 -18.28
N PHE A 424 11.11 -23.34 -18.88
CA PHE A 424 12.17 -24.27 -19.26
C PHE A 424 12.65 -24.11 -20.71
N TYR A 425 12.23 -23.06 -21.43
CA TYR A 425 12.59 -22.82 -22.83
C TYR A 425 12.36 -24.05 -23.74
N ASP A 426 11.17 -24.64 -23.64
CA ASP A 426 10.79 -25.89 -24.33
C ASP A 426 11.69 -27.11 -24.01
N ASP A 427 12.41 -27.11 -22.88
CA ASP A 427 13.07 -28.32 -22.36
C ASP A 427 12.04 -29.27 -21.76
N TRP A 428 11.49 -30.12 -22.63
CA TRP A 428 10.43 -31.07 -22.30
C TRP A 428 10.85 -32.12 -21.27
N GLU A 429 12.14 -32.44 -21.13
CA GLU A 429 12.60 -33.37 -20.10
C GLU A 429 12.40 -32.78 -18.71
N LYS A 430 12.73 -31.49 -18.52
CA LYS A 430 12.43 -30.80 -17.26
C LYS A 430 10.93 -30.70 -17.00
N ILE A 431 10.11 -30.46 -18.02
CA ILE A 431 8.65 -30.41 -17.86
C ILE A 431 8.12 -31.78 -17.42
N VAL A 432 8.60 -32.88 -18.01
CA VAL A 432 8.29 -34.25 -17.58
C VAL A 432 8.76 -34.50 -16.14
N MET A 433 9.95 -34.04 -15.74
CA MET A 433 10.41 -34.17 -14.35
C MET A 433 9.51 -33.43 -13.35
N VAL A 434 8.89 -32.32 -13.76
CA VAL A 434 7.93 -31.57 -12.92
C VAL A 434 6.57 -32.25 -12.84
N LEU A 435 6.00 -32.66 -13.98
CA LEU A 435 4.62 -33.15 -14.06
C LEU A 435 4.47 -34.67 -13.94
N GLY A 436 5.48 -35.43 -14.37
CA GLY A 436 5.45 -36.88 -14.52
C GLY A 436 4.95 -37.34 -15.90
N ASP A 437 5.09 -38.63 -16.16
CA ASP A 437 4.76 -39.27 -17.45
C ASP A 437 3.24 -39.28 -17.75
N GLY A 438 2.40 -38.93 -16.78
CA GLY A 438 0.94 -38.87 -16.94
C GLY A 438 0.45 -37.77 -17.87
N PHE A 439 1.29 -36.79 -18.21
CA PHE A 439 0.90 -35.58 -18.96
C PHE A 439 1.53 -35.50 -20.35
N ILE A 440 2.75 -36.02 -20.50
CA ILE A 440 3.57 -35.87 -21.70
C ILE A 440 4.01 -37.27 -22.13
N GLU A 441 3.83 -37.58 -23.41
CA GLU A 441 4.33 -38.79 -24.04
C GLU A 441 5.65 -38.50 -24.75
N LYS A 442 6.69 -39.26 -24.40
CA LYS A 442 7.98 -39.28 -25.11
C LYS A 442 7.94 -40.40 -26.15
N SER A 443 8.22 -40.03 -27.40
CA SER A 443 8.37 -40.94 -28.54
C SER A 443 9.67 -40.61 -29.28
N GLU A 444 10.15 -41.53 -30.10
CA GLU A 444 11.36 -41.33 -30.91
C GLU A 444 10.99 -41.22 -32.39
N ILE A 445 11.58 -40.23 -33.06
CA ILE A 445 11.54 -40.12 -34.52
C ILE A 445 12.90 -40.54 -35.05
N LYS A 446 12.91 -41.54 -35.93
CA LYS A 446 14.13 -41.98 -36.61
C LYS A 446 14.41 -41.11 -37.83
N SER A 447 15.69 -40.94 -38.16
CA SER A 447 16.15 -40.24 -39.36
C SER A 447 15.77 -40.93 -40.67
N ASP A 448 15.17 -42.12 -40.61
CA ASP A 448 14.77 -42.90 -41.78
C ASP A 448 13.66 -42.26 -42.63
N ILE A 449 13.03 -41.20 -42.11
CA ILE A 449 12.11 -40.32 -42.84
C ILE A 449 12.79 -39.50 -43.95
N PHE A 450 14.11 -39.32 -43.89
CA PHE A 450 14.88 -38.58 -44.89
C PHE A 450 15.54 -39.54 -45.90
N ASP A 451 15.77 -39.09 -47.15
CA ASP A 451 16.56 -39.85 -48.13
C ASP A 451 17.97 -40.15 -47.56
N GLU A 452 18.52 -41.32 -47.90
CA GLU A 452 19.83 -41.79 -47.43
C GLU A 452 20.96 -40.77 -47.64
N LYS A 453 20.91 -40.00 -48.75
CA LYS A 453 21.88 -38.94 -49.07
C LYS A 453 21.92 -37.78 -48.04
N PHE A 454 20.88 -37.61 -47.24
CA PHE A 454 20.79 -36.56 -46.21
C PHE A 454 21.09 -37.08 -44.80
N ARG A 455 21.00 -38.40 -44.56
CA ARG A 455 21.10 -38.99 -43.21
C ARG A 455 22.48 -38.84 -42.56
N ASN A 456 23.54 -38.73 -43.37
CA ASN A 456 24.93 -38.60 -42.88
C ASN A 456 25.41 -37.13 -42.82
N THR A 457 24.49 -36.18 -42.60
CA THR A 457 24.83 -34.76 -42.45
C THR A 457 24.94 -34.37 -40.98
N GLU A 458 25.70 -33.32 -40.68
CA GLU A 458 25.83 -32.78 -39.31
C GLU A 458 24.51 -32.25 -38.71
N TYR A 459 23.46 -32.13 -39.54
CA TYR A 459 22.16 -31.58 -39.15
C TYR A 459 21.13 -32.64 -38.75
N ILE A 460 21.40 -33.94 -39.00
CA ILE A 460 20.45 -35.03 -38.78
C ILE A 460 21.03 -36.02 -37.77
N GLU A 461 20.36 -36.10 -36.62
CA GLU A 461 20.62 -37.13 -35.60
C GLU A 461 19.95 -38.45 -36.01
N GLU A 462 20.55 -39.60 -35.64
CA GLU A 462 19.98 -40.92 -35.97
C GLU A 462 18.55 -41.08 -35.42
N GLU A 463 18.35 -40.63 -34.18
CA GLU A 463 17.07 -40.65 -33.46
C GLU A 463 16.91 -39.35 -32.69
N LYS A 464 15.71 -38.77 -32.75
CA LYS A 464 15.37 -37.54 -32.05
C LYS A 464 14.14 -37.75 -31.17
N SER A 465 14.23 -37.30 -29.92
CA SER A 465 13.09 -37.34 -28.99
C SER A 465 12.00 -36.35 -29.44
N LYS A 466 10.76 -36.84 -29.50
CA LYS A 466 9.54 -36.07 -29.74
C LYS A 466 8.63 -36.17 -28.53
N TYR A 467 8.24 -35.02 -28.01
CA TYR A 467 7.33 -34.91 -26.87
C TYR A 467 5.96 -34.44 -27.36
N THR A 468 4.91 -35.10 -26.90
CA THR A 468 3.52 -34.72 -27.23
C THR A 468 2.70 -34.65 -25.94
N ILE A 469 1.88 -33.60 -25.80
CA ILE A 469 0.95 -33.48 -24.68
C ILE A 469 -0.16 -34.51 -24.89
N LYS A 470 -0.39 -35.39 -23.91
CA LYS A 470 -1.42 -36.45 -24.00
C LYS A 470 -2.82 -35.86 -24.11
N ASP A 471 -3.75 -36.56 -24.76
CA ASP A 471 -5.16 -36.13 -24.89
C ASP A 471 -5.93 -36.26 -23.58
N SER A 472 -5.65 -37.30 -22.80
CA SER A 472 -6.10 -37.49 -21.43
C SER A 472 -4.91 -37.46 -20.46
N PHE A 473 -5.09 -36.83 -19.30
CA PHE A 473 -4.06 -36.78 -18.27
C PHE A 473 -4.30 -37.85 -17.21
N ASP A 474 -3.21 -38.49 -16.80
CA ASP A 474 -3.18 -39.35 -15.64
C ASP A 474 -2.57 -38.60 -14.45
N PHE A 475 -3.40 -38.35 -13.45
CA PHE A 475 -3.01 -37.67 -12.22
C PHE A 475 -2.55 -38.62 -11.11
N SER A 476 -2.40 -39.92 -11.39
CA SER A 476 -1.96 -40.93 -10.43
C SER A 476 -0.66 -40.55 -9.68
N THR A 477 0.24 -39.84 -10.35
CA THR A 477 1.49 -39.30 -9.77
C THR A 477 1.25 -38.29 -8.63
N PHE A 478 0.04 -37.74 -8.54
CA PHE A 478 -0.39 -36.75 -7.54
C PHE A 478 -1.51 -37.26 -6.61
N TYR A 479 -1.88 -38.54 -6.70
CA TYR A 479 -2.82 -39.13 -5.74
C TYR A 479 -2.14 -39.23 -4.37
N ALA A 480 -2.91 -38.96 -3.32
CA ALA A 480 -2.45 -38.95 -1.94
C ALA A 480 -2.35 -40.36 -1.35
#